data_AF-A0A735RIS1-F1
#
_entry.id   AF-A0A735RIS1-F1
#
_cell.length_a   1.000
_cell.length_b   1.000
_cell.length_c   1.000
_cell.angle_alpha   90.00
_cell.angle_beta   90.00
_cell.angle_gamma   90.00
#
_symmetry.space_group_name_H-M   'P 1'
#
loop_
_entity.id
_entity.type
_entity.pdbx_description
1 polymer ?
#
loop_
_entity_poly.entity_id
_entity_poly.type
_entity_poly.pdbx_seq_one_letter_code
_entity_poly.pdbx_strand_id
1 'polypeptide(L)' 'MFPTNLIMSKWLPVRFKDGSTGKLAPVDLADENVVDIAATRADLQGAAWQFLLGVLQC' A
#
# COMPACT_ATOMS: atom_id res chain seq x y z
N MET A 1 14.20 -19.89 0.97
CA MET A 1 13.31 -18.73 1.21
C MET A 1 12.74 -18.33 -0.13
N PHE A 2 11.43 -18.46 -0.35
CA PHE A 2 10.81 -18.00 -1.60
C PHE A 2 10.84 -16.47 -1.65
N PRO A 3 11.14 -15.83 -2.80
CA PRO A 3 11.14 -14.38 -2.90
C PRO A 3 9.72 -13.84 -2.69
N THR A 4 9.56 -12.89 -1.79
CA THR A 4 8.28 -12.19 -1.58
C THR A 4 8.01 -11.27 -2.78
N ASN A 5 6.96 -11.55 -3.54
CA ASN A 5 6.51 -10.64 -4.60
C ASN A 5 5.77 -9.45 -3.97
N LEU A 6 6.38 -8.26 -4.00
CA LEU A 6 5.82 -7.06 -3.40
C LEU A 6 4.53 -6.57 -4.06
N ILE A 7 4.23 -6.98 -5.29
CA ILE A 7 2.98 -6.59 -5.95
C ILE A 7 1.81 -7.47 -5.47
N MET A 8 2.08 -8.74 -5.17
CA MET A 8 1.05 -9.74 -4.81
C MET A 8 0.95 -10.03 -3.31
N SER A 9 1.96 -9.66 -2.52
CA SER A 9 2.00 -9.98 -1.09
C SER A 9 1.37 -8.86 -0.25
N LYS A 10 0.66 -9.21 0.83
CA LYS A 10 0.08 -8.25 1.75
C LYS A 10 1.15 -7.66 2.68
N TRP A 11 1.66 -6.48 2.34
CA TRP A 11 2.68 -5.80 3.15
C TRP A 11 2.40 -4.30 3.35
N LEU A 12 1.69 -3.66 2.42
CA LEU A 12 1.52 -2.22 2.40
C LEU A 12 0.46 -1.82 3.44
N PRO A 13 0.80 -1.00 4.44
CA PRO A 13 -0.16 -0.56 5.42
C PRO A 13 -1.14 0.43 4.79
N VAL A 14 -2.43 0.24 5.02
CA VAL A 14 -3.51 1.08 4.49
C VAL A 14 -4.45 1.50 5.62
N ARG A 15 -5.14 2.63 5.40
CA ARG A 15 -6.25 3.11 6.21
C ARG A 15 -7.54 2.88 5.46
N PHE A 16 -8.52 2.29 6.13
CA PHE A 16 -9.85 2.06 5.60
C PHE A 16 -10.81 3.19 5.97
N LYS A 17 -11.94 3.27 5.27
CA LYS A 17 -13.01 4.27 5.51
C LYS A 17 -13.58 4.24 6.93
N ASP A 18 -13.58 3.08 7.57
CA ASP A 18 -14.02 2.91 8.97
C ASP A 18 -12.98 3.41 10.00
N GLY A 19 -11.83 3.91 9.54
CA GLY A 19 -10.74 4.40 10.37
C GLY A 19 -9.77 3.32 10.83
N SER A 20 -10.05 2.04 10.55
CA SER A 20 -9.15 0.94 10.86
C SER A 20 -7.91 0.94 9.95
N THR A 21 -6.86 0.25 10.38
CA THR A 21 -5.65 0.04 9.59
C THR A 21 -5.39 -1.44 9.37
N GLY A 22 -4.84 -1.78 8.21
CA GLY A 22 -4.49 -3.15 7.86
C GLY A 22 -3.38 -3.19 6.83
N LYS A 23 -3.10 -4.39 6.30
CA LYS A 23 -2.12 -4.58 5.22
C LYS A 23 -2.80 -5.14 3.99
N LEU A 24 -2.51 -4.54 2.84
CA LEU A 24 -2.95 -5.01 1.53
C LEU A 24 -1.77 -5.29 0.61
N ALA A 25 -2.01 -6.08 -0.43
CA ALA A 25 -1.11 -6.13 -1.56
C ALA A 25 -1.39 -4.90 -2.46
N PRO A 26 -0.38 -4.35 -3.16
CA PRO A 26 -0.59 -3.25 -4.10
C PRO A 26 -1.66 -3.53 -5.16
N VAL A 27 -1.83 -4.77 -5.60
CA VAL A 27 -2.91 -5.14 -6.55
C VAL A 27 -4.31 -4.98 -5.98
N ASP A 28 -4.47 -5.01 -4.67
CA ASP A 28 -5.76 -4.88 -3.98
C ASP A 28 -6.08 -3.41 -3.63
N LEU A 29 -5.19 -2.44 -3.92
CA LEU A 29 -5.36 -1.03 -3.53
C LEU A 29 -6.53 -0.32 -4.21
N ALA A 30 -7.06 -0.86 -5.31
CA ALA A 30 -8.22 -0.31 -5.99
C ALA A 30 -9.56 -0.58 -5.25
N ASP A 31 -9.52 -1.26 -4.10
CA ASP A 31 -10.68 -1.45 -3.23
C ASP A 31 -11.24 -0.09 -2.76
N GLU A 32 -12.55 0.12 -2.98
CA GLU A 32 -13.25 1.35 -2.64
C GLU A 32 -13.23 1.67 -1.14
N ASN A 33 -12.93 0.71 -0.27
CA ASN A 33 -12.87 0.90 1.17
C ASN A 33 -11.52 1.46 1.63
N VAL A 34 -10.51 1.51 0.77
CA VAL A 34 -9.19 2.08 1.06
C VAL A 34 -9.23 3.59 0.87
N VAL A 35 -8.71 4.33 1.86
CA VAL A 35 -8.66 5.80 1.85
C VAL A 35 -7.27 6.32 1.53
N ASP A 36 -6.25 5.76 2.19
CA ASP A 36 -4.86 6.18 2.04
C ASP A 36 -3.91 5.08 2.53
N ILE A 37 -2.62 5.24 2.28
CA ILE A 37 -1.54 4.48 2.91
C ILE A 37 -1.45 4.89 4.39
N ALA A 38 -1.16 3.94 5.27
CA ALA A 38 -1.01 4.16 6.70
C ALA A 38 0.44 3.92 7.15
N ALA A 39 1.41 4.59 6.52
CA ALA A 39 2.81 4.42 6.90
C ALA A 39 3.05 4.95 8.33
N THR A 40 3.80 4.18 9.13
CA THR A 40 4.12 4.56 10.52
C THR A 40 4.96 5.83 10.61
N ARG A 41 5.72 6.16 9.57
CA ARG A 41 6.61 7.32 9.50
C ARG A 41 6.29 8.18 8.28
N ALA A 42 6.37 9.49 8.44
CA ALA A 42 6.01 10.45 7.40
C ALA A 42 6.88 10.35 6.14
N ASP A 43 8.17 10.05 6.27
CA ASP A 43 9.08 9.85 5.12
C ASP A 43 8.70 8.61 4.29
N LEU A 44 8.21 7.56 4.96
CA LEU A 44 7.74 6.34 4.29
C LEU A 44 6.38 6.53 3.62
N GLN A 45 5.56 7.47 4.07
CA GLN A 45 4.28 7.80 3.42
C GLN A 45 4.52 8.30 2.00
N GLY A 46 5.41 9.29 1.84
CA GLY A 46 5.76 9.84 0.54
C GLY A 46 6.47 8.81 -0.35
N ALA A 47 7.40 8.05 0.22
CA ALA A 47 8.12 7.00 -0.52
C ALA A 47 7.18 5.90 -1.06
N ALA A 48 6.19 5.48 -0.27
CA ALA A 48 5.20 4.48 -0.69
C ALA A 48 4.34 5.00 -1.85
N TRP A 49 3.90 6.25 -1.80
CA TRP A 49 3.18 6.87 -2.92
C TRP A 49 4.05 6.98 -4.19
N GLN A 50 5.32 7.39 -4.07
CA GLN A 50 6.25 7.44 -5.21
C GLN A 50 6.46 6.06 -5.84
N PHE A 51 6.58 5.02 -5.02
CA PHE A 51 6.67 3.65 -5.51
C PHE A 51 5.42 3.25 -6.32
N LEU A 52 4.21 3.48 -5.78
CA LEU A 52 2.96 3.12 -6.46
C LEU A 52 2.74 3.91 -7.76
N LEU A 53 3.08 5.20 -7.76
CA LEU A 53 3.05 6.01 -8.98
C LEU A 53 4.01 5.46 -10.02
N GLY A 54 5.21 5.06 -9.62
CA GLY A 54 6.18 4.41 -10.51
C GLY A 54 5.66 3.10 -11.10
N VAL A 55 4.87 2.31 -10.36
CA VAL A 55 4.22 1.08 -10.87
C VAL A 55 3.13 1.42 -11.90
N LEU A 56 2.38 2.50 -11.70
CA LEU A 56 1.26 2.88 -12.56
C LEU A 56 1.68 3.59 -13.86
N GLN A 57 2.77 4.36 -13.83
CA GLN A 57 3.19 5.24 -14.92
C GLN A 57 4.11 4.56 -15.96
N CYS A 58 4.34 3.25 -15.88
CA CYS A 58 5.04 2.52 -16.92
C CYS A 58 4.32 2.59 -18.27
#